data_AF-A0AA91ZU37-F1
#
_entry.id   AF-A0AA91ZU37-F1
#
_cell.length_a   1.000
_cell.length_b   1.000
_cell.length_c   1.000
_cell.angle_alpha   90.00
_cell.angle_beta   90.00
_cell.angle_gamma   90.00
#
_symmetry.space_group_name_H-M   'P 1'
#
loop_
_entity.id
_entity.type
_entity.pdbx_description
1 polymer ?
#
loop_
_entity_poly.entity_id
_entity_poly.type
_entity_poly.pdbx_seq_one_letter_code
_entity_poly.pdbx_strand_id
1 'polypeptide(L)'
;MNCGIYMIINKENRNFYIGSSNNFKVRFKTHRNQLNANRHHSKHLQSAWNMYGEEQFEFIGIIELPDDKDILHKIEQSLLDQYYGDQYCYNGHPVARGGALSGKKNHMYGKTHSEEIKKFLSEINSGSNNYWYDKPEHMEYMRSRITKRFHGRKHTDETKEKMSKSRKGKKHTRETCMKISQAQKDQYNSGREKQKKPIVINSIYYESLSEAGRAFNVPANTIKYRVISRNFPNYQFFQEGVETIERTSIDES
;
A
#
# COMPACT_ATOMS: atom_id res chain seq x y z
N MET A 1 31.78 15.66 35.44
CA MET A 1 31.11 14.96 34.34
C MET A 1 31.87 15.34 33.08
N ASN A 2 32.44 14.37 32.35
CA ASN A 2 33.16 14.65 31.11
C ASN A 2 32.32 14.12 29.95
N CYS A 3 31.34 14.92 29.56
CA CYS A 3 30.40 14.70 28.46
C CYS A 3 30.74 15.68 27.33
N GLY A 4 30.47 15.30 26.09
CA GLY A 4 30.77 16.12 24.93
C GLY A 4 31.19 15.34 23.70
N ILE A 5 32.05 15.96 22.89
CA ILE A 5 32.63 15.36 21.69
C ILE A 5 34.04 14.88 21.99
N TYR A 6 34.37 13.69 21.51
CA TYR A 6 35.70 13.12 21.59
C TYR A 6 36.25 12.74 20.21
N MET A 7 37.56 12.58 20.19
CA MET A 7 38.34 12.12 19.05
C MET A 7 39.24 10.97 19.46
N ILE A 8 39.36 9.97 18.58
CA ILE A 8 40.39 8.91 18.68
C ILE A 8 41.34 9.13 17.52
N ILE A 9 42.57 9.54 17.78
CA ILE A 9 43.55 9.90 16.76
C ILE A 9 44.71 8.90 16.76
N ASN A 10 45.14 8.49 15.57
CA ASN A 10 46.38 7.75 15.39
C ASN A 10 47.55 8.75 15.36
N LYS A 11 48.53 8.56 16.23
CA LYS A 11 49.69 9.46 16.39
C LYS A 11 50.62 9.45 15.19
N GLU A 12 50.70 8.33 14.46
CA GLU A 12 51.61 8.14 13.33
C GLU A 12 51.13 8.85 12.08
N ASN A 13 49.89 8.61 11.65
CA ASN A 13 49.34 9.16 10.40
C ASN A 13 48.34 10.31 10.60
N ARG A 14 47.99 10.64 11.85
CA ARG A 14 47.03 11.70 12.23
C ARG A 14 45.58 11.45 11.78
N ASN A 15 45.27 10.25 11.27
CA ASN A 15 43.90 9.87 10.98
C ASN A 15 43.10 9.73 12.28
N PHE A 16 41.80 10.03 12.22
CA PHE A 16 41.00 10.17 13.43
C PHE A 16 39.56 9.67 13.29
N TYR A 17 38.95 9.32 14.42
CA TYR A 17 37.54 8.99 14.58
C TYR A 17 36.88 10.04 15.48
N ILE A 18 35.71 10.55 15.12
CA ILE A 18 34.92 11.49 15.93
C ILE A 18 33.66 10.78 16.47
N GLY A 19 33.28 11.09 17.71
CA GLY A 19 31.96 10.73 18.23
C GLY A 19 31.55 11.58 19.41
N SER A 20 30.28 11.49 19.81
CA SER A 20 29.76 12.12 21.02
C SER A 20 29.51 11.12 22.15
N SER A 21 29.58 11.59 23.40
CA SER A 21 29.31 10.77 24.59
C SER A 21 28.82 11.62 25.76
N ASN A 22 27.94 11.05 26.57
CA ASN A 22 27.59 11.58 27.90
C ASN A 22 28.63 11.24 28.98
N ASN A 23 29.58 10.35 28.70
CA ASN A 23 30.66 10.00 29.60
C ASN A 23 31.88 9.47 28.83
N PHE A 24 32.93 10.29 28.71
CA PHE A 24 34.15 9.91 27.99
C PHE A 24 34.83 8.69 28.59
N LYS A 25 34.91 8.58 29.93
CA LYS A 25 35.60 7.47 30.59
C LYS A 25 34.97 6.12 30.21
N VAL A 26 33.65 6.02 30.32
CA VAL A 26 32.89 4.80 29.95
C VAL A 26 33.02 4.54 28.45
N ARG A 27 32.92 5.58 27.63
CA ARG A 27 32.97 5.45 26.18
C ARG A 27 34.33 5.00 25.67
N PHE A 28 35.43 5.56 26.18
CA PHE A 28 36.79 5.18 25.82
C PHE A 28 37.08 3.73 26.18
N LYS A 29 36.70 3.32 27.40
CA LYS A 29 36.79 1.91 27.83
C LYS A 29 36.01 1.00 26.88
N THR A 30 34.80 1.40 26.48
CA THR A 30 33.96 0.63 25.55
C THR A 30 34.62 0.48 24.19
N HIS A 31 35.14 1.57 23.61
CA HIS A 31 35.85 1.55 22.33
C HIS A 31 37.06 0.63 22.38
N ARG A 32 37.94 0.81 23.37
CA ARG A 32 39.14 -0.02 23.56
C ARG A 32 38.78 -1.51 23.68
N ASN A 33 37.78 -1.84 24.49
CA ASN A 33 37.32 -3.23 24.64
C ASN A 33 36.73 -3.80 23.34
N GLN A 34 36.05 -2.99 22.53
CA GLN A 34 35.51 -3.43 21.24
C GLN A 34 36.61 -3.63 20.21
N LEU A 35 37.60 -2.73 20.18
CA LEU A 35 38.75 -2.80 19.28
C LEU A 35 39.63 -4.00 19.60
N ASN A 36 39.96 -4.22 20.88
CA ASN A 36 40.75 -5.37 21.33
C ASN A 36 40.02 -6.72 21.10
N ALA A 37 38.69 -6.70 21.08
CA ALA A 37 37.87 -7.88 20.77
C ALA A 37 37.47 -8.00 19.28
N ASN A 38 38.06 -7.21 18.38
CA ASN A 38 37.78 -7.24 16.94
C ASN A 38 36.30 -7.06 16.54
N ARG A 39 35.54 -6.31 17.33
CA ARG A 39 34.08 -6.16 17.18
C ARG A 39 33.60 -4.71 17.11
N HIS A 40 34.50 -3.78 16.82
CA HIS A 40 34.17 -2.38 16.72
C HIS A 40 33.28 -2.09 15.48
N HIS A 41 32.32 -1.16 15.61
CA HIS A 41 31.35 -0.84 14.55
C HIS A 41 32.00 -0.13 13.35
N SER A 42 32.99 0.73 13.58
CA SER A 42 33.82 1.25 12.49
C SER A 42 34.86 0.22 12.08
N LYS A 43 34.67 -0.38 10.90
CA LYS A 43 35.63 -1.29 10.28
C LYS A 43 36.94 -0.59 9.92
N HIS A 44 36.88 0.67 9.47
CA HIS A 44 38.07 1.44 9.15
C HIS A 44 38.95 1.65 10.39
N LEU A 45 38.36 2.07 11.53
CA LEU A 45 39.09 2.20 12.79
C LEU A 45 39.62 0.85 13.28
N GLN A 46 38.84 -0.23 13.17
CA GLN A 46 39.26 -1.56 13.60
C GLN A 46 40.49 -2.05 12.82
N SER A 47 40.50 -1.89 11.48
CA SER A 47 41.65 -2.27 10.66
C SER A 47 42.90 -1.48 11.02
N ALA A 48 42.76 -0.16 11.24
CA ALA A 48 43.87 0.67 11.68
C ALA A 48 44.38 0.28 13.08
N TRP A 49 43.48 -0.01 14.02
CA TRP A 49 43.86 -0.49 15.35
C TRP A 49 44.68 -1.78 15.30
N ASN A 50 44.26 -2.72 14.44
CA ASN A 50 44.97 -4.00 14.25
C ASN A 50 46.33 -3.81 13.58
N MET A 51 46.45 -2.82 12.70
CA MET A 51 47.68 -2.54 11.95
C MET A 51 48.74 -1.82 12.79
N TYR A 52 48.34 -0.76 13.51
CA TYR A 52 49.26 0.12 14.22
C TYR A 52 49.40 -0.22 15.71
N GLY A 53 48.45 -0.97 16.27
CA GLY A 53 48.41 -1.31 17.68
C GLY A 53 47.87 -0.20 18.58
N GLU A 54 47.40 -0.58 19.77
CA GLU A 54 46.75 0.30 20.75
C GLU A 54 47.62 1.53 21.14
N GLU A 55 48.93 1.32 21.31
CA GLU A 55 49.87 2.35 21.75
C GLU A 55 49.98 3.54 20.78
N GLN A 56 49.58 3.36 19.52
CA GLN A 56 49.57 4.44 18.52
C GLN A 56 48.30 5.29 18.55
N PHE A 57 47.30 4.97 19.37
CA PHE A 57 46.05 5.70 19.43
C PHE A 57 45.89 6.51 20.72
N GLU A 58 45.42 7.73 20.57
CA GLU A 58 45.12 8.64 21.67
C GLU A 58 43.63 8.98 21.70
N PHE A 59 43.02 8.95 22.89
CA PHE A 59 41.61 9.23 23.12
C PHE A 59 41.47 10.59 23.82
N ILE A 60 40.91 11.57 23.12
CA ILE A 60 40.90 12.97 23.55
C ILE A 60 39.45 13.48 23.58
N GLY A 61 39.05 14.12 24.67
CA GLY A 61 37.82 14.93 24.70
C GLY A 61 38.11 16.30 24.10
N ILE A 62 37.47 16.64 22.97
CA ILE A 62 37.79 17.87 22.22
C ILE A 62 36.86 19.04 22.58
N ILE A 63 35.61 18.75 22.93
CA ILE A 63 34.61 19.75 23.32
C ILE A 63 33.83 19.17 24.48
N GLU A 64 33.82 19.86 25.63
CA GLU A 64 32.93 19.54 26.74
C GLU A 64 31.57 20.22 26.53
N LEU A 65 30.49 19.46 26.63
CA LEU A 65 29.11 19.93 26.41
C LEU A 65 28.20 19.40 27.52
N PRO A 66 27.06 20.06 27.80
CA PRO A 66 26.05 19.49 28.70
C PRO A 66 25.55 18.13 28.20
N ASP A 67 25.04 17.31 29.11
CA ASP A 67 24.43 16.00 28.80
C ASP A 67 23.06 16.17 28.14
N ASP A 68 23.08 16.71 26.91
CA ASP A 68 21.94 16.88 26.04
C ASP A 68 22.21 16.15 24.72
N LYS A 69 21.46 15.08 24.48
CA LYS A 69 21.63 14.23 23.29
C LYS A 69 21.41 15.00 21.99
N ASP A 70 20.49 15.96 21.93
CA ASP A 70 20.22 16.68 20.69
C ASP A 70 21.37 17.63 20.34
N ILE A 71 21.93 18.31 21.35
CA ILE A 71 23.12 19.15 21.19
C ILE A 71 24.32 18.30 20.77
N LEU A 72 24.58 17.19 21.48
CA LEU A 72 25.68 16.27 21.18
C LEU A 72 25.63 15.75 19.75
N HIS A 73 24.47 15.26 19.29
CA HIS A 73 24.31 14.77 17.92
C HIS A 73 24.45 15.89 16.88
N LYS A 74 23.97 17.11 17.18
CA LYS A 74 24.07 18.23 16.26
C LYS A 74 25.52 18.64 16.02
N ILE A 75 26.33 18.70 17.09
CA ILE A 75 27.75 19.04 16.99
C ILE A 75 28.52 17.90 16.31
N GLU A 76 28.27 16.64 16.69
CA GLU A 76 28.88 15.49 16.01
C GLU A 76 28.56 15.48 14.51
N GLN A 77 27.29 15.72 14.13
CA GLN A 77 26.88 15.79 12.74
C GLN A 77 27.58 16.94 11.99
N SER A 78 27.75 18.10 12.60
CA SER A 78 28.48 19.22 12.00
C SER A 78 29.94 18.87 11.70
N LEU A 79 30.61 18.15 12.61
CA LEU A 79 31.98 17.70 12.42
C LEU A 79 32.06 16.60 11.35
N LEU A 80 31.10 15.68 11.34
CA LEU A 80 31.01 14.68 10.27
C LEU A 80 30.74 15.32 8.92
N ASP A 81 29.83 16.29 8.81
CA ASP A 81 29.58 16.97 7.53
C ASP A 81 30.83 17.71 7.02
N GLN A 82 31.74 18.12 7.90
CA GLN A 82 33.02 18.76 7.54
C GLN A 82 34.13 17.77 7.16
N TYR A 83 34.25 16.65 7.86
CA TYR A 83 35.41 15.75 7.76
C TYR A 83 35.09 14.33 7.22
N TYR A 84 33.82 13.96 7.09
CA TYR A 84 33.43 12.65 6.56
C TYR A 84 33.75 12.55 5.08
N GLY A 85 34.37 11.43 4.69
CA GLY A 85 34.82 11.19 3.31
C GLY A 85 36.23 11.71 3.03
N ASP A 86 36.85 12.41 3.98
CA ASP A 86 38.27 12.71 3.95
C ASP A 86 39.09 11.42 4.19
N GLN A 87 40.26 11.33 3.56
CA GLN A 87 41.18 10.17 3.67
C GLN A 87 41.64 9.93 5.12
N TYR A 88 41.61 10.97 5.95
CA TYR A 88 42.03 10.90 7.35
C TYR A 88 40.92 10.44 8.31
N CYS A 89 39.66 10.30 7.86
CA CYS A 89 38.53 10.03 8.74
C CYS A 89 38.19 8.53 8.85
N TYR A 90 38.20 8.00 10.07
CA TYR A 90 37.85 6.62 10.37
C TYR A 90 36.33 6.38 10.52
N ASN A 91 35.48 7.41 10.48
CA ASN A 91 34.03 7.23 10.62
C ASN A 91 33.47 6.55 9.36
N GLY A 92 32.81 5.40 9.52
CA GLY A 92 32.24 4.63 8.41
C GLY A 92 30.83 5.07 7.97
N HIS A 93 30.20 5.99 8.70
CA HIS A 93 28.84 6.45 8.42
C HIS A 93 28.77 8.00 8.50
N PRO A 94 28.10 8.67 7.55
CA PRO A 94 28.03 10.14 7.50
C PRO A 94 27.05 10.74 8.51
N VAL A 95 26.27 9.91 9.20
CA VAL A 95 25.21 10.36 10.12
C VAL A 95 25.49 9.88 11.53
N ALA A 96 25.58 10.81 12.49
CA ALA A 96 25.91 10.58 13.89
C ALA A 96 24.93 9.60 14.59
N ARG A 97 23.63 9.71 14.32
CA ARG A 97 22.59 8.82 14.88
C ARG A 97 22.58 7.40 14.29
N GLY A 98 23.37 7.14 13.25
CA GLY A 98 23.22 5.94 12.43
C GLY A 98 21.88 5.90 11.69
N GLY A 99 21.55 4.75 11.10
CA GLY A 99 20.29 4.52 10.39
C GLY A 99 20.37 4.69 8.87
N ALA A 100 19.27 4.39 8.18
CA ALA A 100 19.21 4.45 6.73
C ALA A 100 19.43 5.89 6.23
N LEU A 101 20.33 6.06 5.27
CA LEU A 101 20.51 7.33 4.57
C LEU A 101 19.19 7.69 3.88
N SER A 102 18.73 8.92 4.05
CA SER A 102 17.50 9.45 3.45
C SER A 102 17.82 10.58 2.49
N GLY A 103 16.91 10.84 1.55
CA GLY A 103 17.10 11.86 0.52
C GLY A 103 18.36 11.62 -0.31
N LYS A 104 19.00 12.70 -0.78
CA LYS A 104 20.21 12.65 -1.63
C LYS A 104 21.39 11.88 -1.03
N LYS A 105 21.43 11.70 0.30
CA LYS A 105 22.47 10.90 0.97
C LYS A 105 22.30 9.39 0.72
N ASN A 106 21.12 8.92 0.31
CA ASN A 106 20.89 7.52 -0.02
C ASN A 106 21.48 7.18 -1.39
N HIS A 107 22.28 6.11 -1.48
CA HIS A 107 22.86 5.60 -2.73
C HIS A 107 21.84 5.27 -3.83
N MET A 108 20.59 4.99 -3.43
CA MET A 108 19.45 4.69 -4.29
C MET A 108 18.54 5.91 -4.53
N TYR A 109 18.88 7.09 -4.00
CA TYR A 109 18.07 8.29 -4.20
C TYR A 109 18.04 8.71 -5.66
N GLY A 110 16.83 8.86 -6.20
CA GLY A 110 16.62 9.22 -7.60
C GLY A 110 16.93 8.09 -8.59
N LYS A 111 17.39 6.92 -8.13
CA LYS A 111 17.55 5.74 -8.97
C LYS A 111 16.22 4.98 -9.01
N THR A 112 15.78 4.63 -10.21
CA THR A 112 14.63 3.76 -10.42
C THR A 112 15.12 2.42 -10.96
N HIS A 113 14.42 1.33 -10.63
CA HIS A 113 14.69 0.04 -11.25
C HIS A 113 14.46 0.13 -12.76
N SER A 114 15.24 -0.63 -13.55
CA SER A 114 15.00 -0.78 -14.98
C SER A 114 13.61 -1.39 -15.23
N GLU A 115 13.03 -1.16 -16.41
CA GLU A 115 11.73 -1.73 -16.76
C GLU A 115 11.74 -3.27 -16.68
N GLU A 116 12.87 -3.89 -17.02
CA GLU A 116 13.08 -5.33 -16.88
C GLU A 116 12.97 -5.80 -15.42
N ILE A 117 13.64 -5.11 -14.50
CA ILE A 117 13.58 -5.45 -13.06
C ILE A 117 12.18 -5.16 -12.50
N LYS A 118 11.52 -4.08 -12.94
CA LYS A 118 10.13 -3.80 -12.54
C LYS A 118 9.19 -4.92 -12.99
N LYS A 119 9.35 -5.40 -14.22
CA LYS A 119 8.56 -6.49 -14.77
C LYS A 119 8.79 -7.79 -13.97
N PHE A 120 10.05 -8.14 -13.72
CA PHE A 120 10.41 -9.30 -12.91
C PHE A 120 9.81 -9.25 -11.49
N LEU A 121 9.95 -8.10 -10.81
CA LEU A 121 9.34 -7.90 -9.49
C LEU A 121 7.81 -7.97 -9.54
N SER A 122 7.18 -7.50 -10.63
CA SER A 122 5.73 -7.63 -10.83
C SER A 122 5.33 -9.10 -10.98
N GLU A 123 6.06 -9.88 -11.76
CA GLU A 123 5.78 -11.31 -12.01
C GLU A 123 5.90 -12.14 -10.72
N ILE A 124 6.87 -11.85 -9.86
CA ILE A 124 7.03 -12.55 -8.57
C ILE A 124 5.94 -12.18 -7.57
N ASN A 125 5.56 -10.90 -7.52
CA ASN A 125 4.66 -10.40 -6.48
C ASN A 125 3.17 -10.48 -6.84
N SER A 126 2.84 -10.95 -8.05
CA SER A 126 1.46 -11.06 -8.53
C SER A 126 1.10 -12.49 -8.93
N GLY A 127 -0.21 -12.75 -9.00
CA GLY A 127 -0.72 -14.06 -9.37
C GLY A 127 -0.25 -15.17 -8.43
N SER A 128 -0.26 -16.40 -8.94
CA SER A 128 0.10 -17.63 -8.23
C SER A 128 1.56 -17.68 -7.73
N ASN A 129 2.45 -16.83 -8.25
CA ASN A 129 3.83 -16.72 -7.75
C ASN A 129 3.90 -16.09 -6.36
N ASN A 130 2.91 -15.28 -6.01
CA ASN A 130 2.82 -14.73 -4.67
C ASN A 130 2.32 -15.82 -3.72
N TYR A 131 3.14 -16.14 -2.70
CA TYR A 131 2.81 -17.14 -1.68
C TYR A 131 1.44 -16.96 -1.02
N TRP A 132 0.93 -15.73 -0.97
CA TRP A 132 -0.36 -15.41 -0.35
C TRP A 132 -1.55 -15.44 -1.32
N TYR A 133 -1.33 -15.70 -2.62
CA TYR A 133 -2.36 -15.59 -3.65
C TYR A 133 -3.53 -16.56 -3.41
N ASP A 134 -3.23 -17.82 -3.12
CA ASP A 134 -4.23 -18.86 -2.87
C ASP A 134 -4.72 -18.89 -1.41
N LYS A 135 -4.38 -17.86 -0.61
CA LYS A 135 -4.77 -17.73 0.81
C LYS A 135 -5.71 -16.55 0.99
N PRO A 136 -6.99 -16.67 0.59
CA PRO A 136 -7.94 -15.56 0.57
C PRO A 136 -8.17 -14.95 1.95
N GLU A 137 -8.17 -15.76 3.01
CA GLU A 137 -8.31 -15.30 4.40
C GLU A 137 -7.19 -14.34 4.82
N HIS A 138 -5.94 -14.65 4.45
CA HIS A 138 -4.81 -13.79 4.74
C HIS A 138 -4.89 -12.48 3.94
N MET A 139 -5.27 -12.57 2.66
CA MET A 139 -5.47 -11.39 1.82
C MET A 139 -6.59 -10.49 2.35
N GLU A 140 -7.70 -11.07 2.81
CA GLU A 140 -8.82 -10.34 3.40
C GLU A 140 -8.43 -9.69 4.72
N TYR A 141 -7.72 -10.42 5.59
CA TYR A 141 -7.17 -9.89 6.83
C TYR A 141 -6.29 -8.66 6.56
N MET A 142 -5.34 -8.76 5.62
CA MET A 142 -4.44 -7.65 5.26
C MET A 142 -5.20 -6.45 4.68
N ARG A 143 -6.14 -6.69 3.76
CA ARG A 143 -7.01 -5.63 3.21
C ARG A 143 -7.82 -4.95 4.30
N SER A 144 -8.39 -5.71 5.24
CA SER A 144 -9.20 -5.17 6.33
C SER A 144 -8.39 -4.22 7.23
N ARG A 145 -7.14 -4.58 7.56
CA ARG A 145 -6.25 -3.76 8.40
C ARG A 145 -5.92 -2.43 7.75
N ILE A 146 -5.63 -2.46 6.44
CA ILE A 146 -5.38 -1.24 5.66
C ILE A 146 -6.64 -0.37 5.64
N THR A 147 -7.80 -0.93 5.27
CA THR A 147 -9.06 -0.20 5.18
C THR A 147 -9.47 0.41 6.53
N LYS A 148 -9.36 -0.35 7.63
CA LYS A 148 -9.68 0.12 8.99
C LYS A 148 -8.87 1.36 9.39
N ARG A 149 -7.60 1.46 8.97
CA ARG A 149 -6.74 2.63 9.25
C ARG A 149 -7.27 3.93 8.65
N PHE A 150 -7.97 3.83 7.51
CA PHE A 150 -8.49 5.00 6.78
C PHE A 150 -9.98 5.23 7.01
N HIS A 151 -10.67 4.31 7.68
CA HIS A 151 -12.09 4.45 7.98
C HIS A 151 -12.36 5.72 8.81
N GLY A 152 -13.35 6.51 8.39
CA GLY A 152 -13.72 7.78 9.03
C GLY A 152 -12.82 8.98 8.72
N ARG A 153 -11.67 8.79 8.06
CA ARG A 153 -10.80 9.91 7.66
C ARG A 153 -11.33 10.57 6.37
N LYS A 154 -11.41 11.90 6.37
CA LYS A 154 -11.70 12.70 5.17
C LYS A 154 -10.40 13.28 4.63
N HIS A 155 -10.26 13.29 3.30
CA HIS A 155 -9.16 14.00 2.67
C HIS A 155 -9.24 15.51 2.94
N THR A 156 -8.09 16.16 3.11
CA THR A 156 -8.00 17.62 3.16
C THR A 156 -8.38 18.24 1.82
N ASP A 157 -8.79 19.50 1.82
CA ASP A 157 -9.20 20.18 0.58
C ASP A 157 -8.04 20.34 -0.41
N GLU A 158 -6.83 20.61 0.08
CA GLU A 158 -5.61 20.60 -0.75
C GLU A 158 -5.42 19.24 -1.46
N THR A 159 -5.66 18.13 -0.75
CA THR A 159 -5.54 16.79 -1.33
C THR A 159 -6.63 16.52 -2.37
N LYS A 160 -7.88 16.97 -2.11
CA LYS A 160 -8.98 16.87 -3.08
C LYS A 160 -8.67 17.66 -4.35
N GLU A 161 -8.09 18.84 -4.22
CA GLU A 161 -7.70 19.67 -5.36
C GLU A 161 -6.61 18.99 -6.22
N LYS A 162 -5.58 18.41 -5.58
CA LYS A 162 -4.55 17.63 -6.29
C LYS A 162 -5.16 16.44 -7.04
N MET A 163 -6.08 15.71 -6.42
CA MET A 163 -6.78 14.60 -7.06
C MET A 163 -7.64 15.07 -8.25
N SER A 164 -8.34 16.20 -8.11
CA SER A 164 -9.15 16.80 -9.17
C SER A 164 -8.29 17.22 -10.37
N LYS A 165 -7.20 17.96 -10.13
CA LYS A 165 -6.23 18.39 -11.15
C LYS A 165 -5.67 17.20 -11.95
N SER A 166 -5.32 16.10 -11.28
CA SER A 166 -4.77 14.89 -11.94
C SER A 166 -5.80 14.11 -12.78
N ARG A 167 -7.09 14.20 -12.45
CA ARG A 167 -8.18 13.49 -13.13
C ARG A 167 -8.82 14.29 -14.25
N LYS A 168 -8.77 15.62 -14.20
CA LYS A 168 -9.40 16.51 -15.17
C LYS A 168 -8.92 16.18 -16.59
N GLY A 169 -9.86 15.89 -17.49
CA GLY A 169 -9.59 15.60 -18.91
C GLY A 169 -9.28 14.14 -19.26
N LYS A 170 -9.11 13.24 -18.29
CA LYS A 170 -8.90 11.81 -18.56
C LYS A 170 -10.23 11.13 -18.90
N LYS A 171 -10.33 10.57 -20.11
CA LYS A 171 -11.46 9.72 -20.53
C LYS A 171 -11.13 8.25 -20.31
N HIS A 172 -12.14 7.45 -19.94
CA HIS A 172 -11.99 6.01 -19.87
C HIS A 172 -11.74 5.42 -21.26
N THR A 173 -11.02 4.29 -21.33
CA THR A 173 -10.83 3.58 -22.59
C THR A 173 -12.15 2.94 -23.04
N ARG A 174 -12.27 2.68 -24.34
CA ARG A 174 -13.46 2.04 -24.92
C ARG A 174 -13.77 0.70 -24.24
N GLU A 175 -12.74 -0.10 -23.99
CA GLU A 175 -12.88 -1.40 -23.30
C GLU A 175 -13.41 -1.23 -21.87
N THR A 176 -12.87 -0.27 -21.10
CA THR A 176 -13.36 0.01 -19.75
C THR A 176 -14.81 0.49 -19.77
N CYS A 177 -15.19 1.35 -20.72
CA CYS A 177 -16.57 1.80 -20.89
C CYS A 177 -17.53 0.62 -21.17
N MET A 178 -17.12 -0.34 -22.01
CA MET A 178 -17.92 -1.53 -22.28
C MET A 178 -18.11 -2.39 -21.02
N LYS A 179 -17.04 -2.63 -20.24
CA LYS A 179 -17.13 -3.38 -18.98
C LYS A 179 -18.08 -2.72 -17.98
N ILE A 180 -18.02 -1.38 -17.86
CA ILE A 180 -18.93 -0.61 -17.01
C ILE A 180 -20.38 -0.76 -17.51
N SER A 181 -20.61 -0.65 -18.82
CA SER A 181 -21.95 -0.79 -19.41
C SER A 181 -22.53 -2.19 -19.19
N GLN A 182 -21.72 -3.24 -19.36
CA GLN A 182 -22.15 -4.61 -19.14
C GLN A 182 -22.54 -4.84 -17.67
N ALA A 183 -21.69 -4.44 -16.73
CA ALA A 183 -21.98 -4.57 -15.30
C ALA A 183 -23.28 -3.83 -14.89
N GLN A 184 -23.54 -2.65 -15.47
CA GLN A 184 -24.78 -1.91 -15.24
C GLN A 184 -26.01 -2.64 -15.81
N LYS A 185 -25.90 -3.25 -17.00
CA LYS A 185 -26.98 -4.07 -17.58
C LYS A 185 -27.28 -5.27 -16.71
N ASP A 186 -26.27 -5.94 -16.18
CA ASP A 186 -26.45 -7.14 -15.33
C ASP A 186 -27.16 -6.78 -14.01
N GLN A 187 -26.78 -5.65 -13.39
CA GLN A 187 -27.49 -5.12 -12.23
C GLN A 187 -28.92 -4.70 -12.54
N TYR A 188 -29.15 -4.03 -13.67
CA TYR A 188 -30.49 -3.64 -14.11
C TYR A 188 -31.39 -4.85 -14.40
N ASN A 189 -30.85 -5.88 -15.07
CA ASN A 189 -31.57 -7.09 -15.42
C ASN A 189 -31.93 -7.94 -14.19
N SER A 190 -30.99 -8.11 -13.24
CA SER A 190 -31.28 -8.84 -11.99
C SER A 190 -32.36 -8.17 -11.13
N GLY A 191 -32.44 -6.83 -11.14
CA GLY A 191 -33.53 -6.09 -10.51
C GLY A 191 -34.88 -6.31 -11.20
N ARG A 192 -34.88 -6.44 -12.53
CA ARG A 192 -36.08 -6.67 -13.35
C ARG A 192 -36.62 -8.10 -13.22
N GLU A 193 -35.74 -9.10 -13.11
CA GLU A 193 -36.13 -10.49 -12.85
C GLU A 193 -36.89 -10.63 -11.53
N LYS A 194 -36.40 -9.98 -10.47
CA LYS A 194 -37.06 -9.96 -9.15
C LYS A 194 -38.43 -9.26 -9.14
N GLN A 195 -38.73 -8.44 -10.15
CA GLN A 195 -39.98 -7.67 -10.26
C GLN A 195 -40.98 -8.27 -11.27
N LYS A 196 -40.67 -9.43 -11.87
CA LYS A 196 -41.61 -10.15 -12.73
C LYS A 196 -42.87 -10.49 -11.93
N LYS A 197 -44.03 -10.15 -12.48
CA LYS A 197 -45.35 -10.50 -11.93
C LYS A 197 -46.00 -11.50 -12.88
N PRO A 198 -45.99 -12.80 -12.54
CA PRO A 198 -46.58 -13.81 -13.39
C PRO A 198 -48.10 -13.66 -13.44
N ILE A 199 -48.67 -13.99 -14.60
CA ILE A 199 -50.10 -13.89 -14.86
C ILE A 199 -50.58 -15.12 -15.61
N VAL A 200 -51.88 -15.39 -15.50
CA VAL A 200 -52.56 -16.46 -16.22
C VAL A 200 -53.65 -15.82 -17.08
N ILE A 201 -53.65 -16.13 -18.37
CA ILE A 201 -54.68 -15.70 -19.32
C ILE A 201 -55.24 -16.94 -20.01
N ASN A 202 -56.54 -17.19 -19.87
CA ASN A 202 -57.21 -18.39 -20.43
C ASN A 202 -56.48 -19.69 -20.05
N SER A 203 -56.08 -19.82 -18.77
CA SER A 203 -55.31 -20.95 -18.23
C SER A 203 -53.88 -21.10 -18.78
N ILE A 204 -53.37 -20.16 -19.60
CA ILE A 204 -51.98 -20.15 -20.07
C ILE A 204 -51.14 -19.27 -19.13
N TYR A 205 -50.01 -19.80 -18.66
CA TYR A 205 -49.06 -19.10 -17.81
C TYR A 205 -48.13 -18.17 -18.60
N TYR A 206 -47.85 -16.99 -18.04
CA TYR A 206 -46.87 -16.03 -18.53
C TYR A 206 -46.01 -15.51 -17.38
N GLU A 207 -44.69 -15.47 -17.55
CA GLU A 207 -43.77 -15.00 -16.51
C GLU A 207 -43.91 -13.50 -16.23
N SER A 208 -44.45 -12.72 -17.17
CA SER A 208 -44.63 -11.28 -16.99
C SER A 208 -45.75 -10.67 -17.84
N LEU A 209 -46.25 -9.52 -17.39
CA LEU A 209 -47.15 -8.65 -18.15
C LEU A 209 -46.62 -8.30 -19.56
N SER A 210 -45.30 -8.12 -19.70
CA SER A 210 -44.65 -7.81 -20.99
C SER A 210 -44.59 -9.01 -21.92
N GLU A 211 -44.49 -10.22 -21.39
CA GLU A 211 -44.54 -11.45 -22.18
C GLU A 211 -45.95 -11.72 -22.70
N ALA A 212 -46.95 -11.59 -21.84
CA ALA A 212 -48.36 -11.65 -22.23
C ALA A 212 -48.71 -10.57 -23.26
N GLY A 213 -48.23 -9.33 -23.07
CA GLY A 213 -48.45 -8.26 -24.04
C GLY A 213 -47.92 -8.59 -25.44
N ARG A 214 -46.72 -9.20 -25.53
CA ARG A 214 -46.14 -9.64 -26.82
C ARG A 214 -46.98 -10.74 -27.48
N ALA A 215 -47.43 -11.72 -26.70
CA ALA A 215 -48.23 -12.83 -27.21
C ALA A 215 -49.58 -12.41 -27.80
N PHE A 216 -50.26 -11.48 -27.11
CA PHE A 216 -51.56 -10.97 -27.55
C PHE A 216 -51.45 -9.70 -28.41
N ASN A 217 -50.22 -9.31 -28.77
CA ASN A 217 -49.90 -8.08 -29.50
C ASN A 217 -50.60 -6.82 -28.94
N VAL A 218 -50.59 -6.67 -27.61
CA VAL A 218 -51.14 -5.51 -26.91
C VAL A 218 -50.14 -4.94 -25.89
N PRO A 219 -50.21 -3.64 -25.57
CA PRO A 219 -49.34 -3.05 -24.56
C PRO A 219 -49.47 -3.75 -23.21
N ALA A 220 -48.35 -3.97 -22.51
CA ALA A 220 -48.33 -4.62 -21.19
C ALA A 220 -49.25 -3.91 -20.16
N ASN A 221 -49.43 -2.59 -20.31
CA ASN A 221 -50.34 -1.82 -19.45
C ASN A 221 -51.81 -2.19 -19.69
N THR A 222 -52.19 -2.50 -20.93
CA THR A 222 -53.54 -2.99 -21.27
C THR A 222 -53.79 -4.35 -20.62
N ILE A 223 -52.82 -5.26 -20.64
CA ILE A 223 -52.91 -6.53 -19.92
C ILE A 223 -53.07 -6.30 -18.42
N LYS A 224 -52.30 -5.37 -17.84
CA LYS A 224 -52.42 -4.98 -16.43
C LYS A 224 -53.84 -4.52 -16.08
N TYR A 225 -54.48 -3.70 -16.92
CA TYR A 225 -55.86 -3.27 -16.70
C TYR A 225 -56.86 -4.43 -16.81
N ARG A 226 -56.67 -5.34 -17.77
CA ARG A 226 -57.53 -6.53 -17.91
C ARG A 226 -57.44 -7.43 -16.69
N VAL A 227 -56.24 -7.66 -16.17
CA VAL A 227 -56.01 -8.48 -14.96
C VAL A 227 -56.66 -7.88 -13.70
N ILE A 228 -56.77 -6.55 -13.60
CA ILE A 228 -57.38 -5.88 -12.44
C ILE A 228 -58.91 -5.75 -12.60
N SER A 229 -59.41 -5.77 -13.83
CA SER A 229 -60.82 -5.52 -14.12
C SER A 229 -61.69 -6.74 -13.88
N ARG A 230 -62.85 -6.53 -13.24
CA ARG A 230 -63.88 -7.57 -13.05
C ARG A 230 -64.53 -8.02 -14.37
N ASN A 231 -64.38 -7.24 -15.45
CA ASN A 231 -64.98 -7.55 -16.75
C ASN A 231 -64.18 -8.59 -17.55
N PHE A 232 -62.98 -8.94 -17.10
CA PHE A 232 -62.09 -9.91 -17.77
C PHE A 232 -61.70 -11.03 -16.81
N PRO A 233 -62.65 -11.92 -16.43
CA PRO A 233 -62.39 -12.96 -15.43
C PRO A 233 -61.29 -13.95 -15.86
N ASN A 234 -61.06 -14.09 -17.16
CA ASN A 234 -60.03 -14.99 -17.70
C ASN A 234 -58.60 -14.41 -17.59
N TYR A 235 -58.43 -13.19 -17.08
CA TYR A 235 -57.14 -12.54 -16.88
C TYR A 235 -56.90 -12.40 -15.38
N GLN A 236 -55.93 -13.13 -14.84
CA GLN A 236 -55.65 -13.12 -13.40
C GLN A 236 -54.16 -13.12 -13.10
N PHE A 237 -53.78 -12.57 -11.94
CA PHE A 237 -52.44 -12.78 -11.42
C PHE A 237 -52.28 -14.25 -11.02
N PHE A 238 -51.09 -14.80 -11.24
CA PHE A 238 -50.81 -16.16 -10.79
C PHE A 238 -50.88 -16.24 -9.26
N GLN A 239 -51.59 -17.24 -8.75
CA GLN A 239 -51.67 -17.60 -7.34
C GLN A 239 -51.41 -19.11 -7.22
N GLU A 240 -50.78 -19.56 -6.14
CA GLU A 240 -50.58 -20.99 -5.88
C GLU A 240 -51.93 -21.72 -5.86
N GLY A 241 -52.07 -22.76 -6.68
CA GLY A 241 -53.29 -23.59 -6.79
C GLY A 241 -54.20 -23.32 -8.01
N VAL A 242 -53.84 -22.38 -8.90
CA VAL A 242 -54.55 -22.17 -10.16
C VAL A 242 -54.12 -23.21 -11.21
N GLU A 243 -55.08 -23.95 -11.78
CA GLU A 243 -54.82 -24.86 -12.91
C GLU A 243 -54.29 -24.08 -14.12
N THR A 244 -53.11 -24.48 -14.61
CA THR A 244 -52.47 -23.88 -15.78
C THR A 244 -52.09 -24.96 -16.78
N ILE A 245 -52.17 -24.63 -18.07
CA ILE A 245 -51.73 -25.47 -19.18
C ILE A 245 -50.38 -24.93 -19.63
N GLU A 246 -49.37 -25.79 -19.69
CA GLU A 246 -48.08 -25.42 -20.28
C GLU A 246 -48.25 -25.15 -21.78
N ARG A 247 -47.61 -24.08 -22.24
CA ARG A 247 -47.83 -23.52 -23.55
C ARG A 247 -47.36 -24.41 -24.71
N THR A 248 -46.40 -25.28 -24.42
CA THR A 248 -45.87 -26.31 -25.32
C THR A 248 -46.93 -27.30 -25.80
N SER A 249 -48.05 -27.43 -25.10
CA SER A 249 -49.13 -28.38 -25.42
C SER A 249 -50.15 -27.87 -26.46
N ILE A 250 -50.02 -26.61 -26.93
CA ILE A 250 -51.00 -25.97 -27.85
C ILE A 250 -50.49 -25.89 -29.29
N ASP A 251 -49.18 -25.93 -29.51
CA ASP A 251 -48.57 -25.88 -30.85
C ASP A 251 -48.49 -27.27 -31.54
N GLU A 252 -48.99 -28.34 -30.91
CA GLU A 252 -49.03 -29.71 -31.47
C GLU A 252 -50.42 -30.19 -31.92
N SER A 253 -51.43 -29.30 -31.99
CA SER A 253 -52.81 -29.62 -32.40
C SER A 253 -53.29 -28.81 -33.59
#